data_AF-A0A8H3A787-F1
#
_entry.id   AF-A0A8H3A787-F1
#
_cell.length_a   1.000
_cell.length_b   1.000
_cell.length_c   1.000
_cell.angle_alpha   90.00
_cell.angle_beta   90.00
_cell.angle_gamma   90.00
#
_symmetry.space_group_name_H-M   'P 1'
#
loop_
_entity.id
_entity.type
_entity.pdbx_description
1 polymer ?
#
loop_
_entity_poly.entity_id
_entity_poly.type
_entity_poly.pdbx_seq_one_letter_code
_entity_poly.pdbx_strand_id
1 'polypeptide(L)'
;MTIHNGLYKLSTKTNDNRLYVGLSRDPKPSNVNGGIEVLAGPESQTTIVEVRNIDANLYELHLWYHSGLGIGYSTVESLIDSQVVATSNASEWLIEQGSRFSRYK
;
A
#
# COMPACT_ATOMS: atom_id res chain seq x y z
N MET A 1 -15.33 3.60 -11.47
CA MET A 1 -14.38 2.64 -12.07
C MET A 1 -14.09 1.59 -11.02
N THR A 2 -14.08 0.31 -11.37
CA THR A 2 -13.66 -0.78 -10.48
C THR A 2 -12.29 -1.27 -10.94
N ILE A 3 -11.38 -1.51 -10.00
CA ILE A 3 -10.12 -2.19 -10.28
C ILE A 3 -10.38 -3.69 -10.14
N HIS A 4 -9.83 -4.50 -11.06
CA HIS A 4 -9.95 -5.94 -10.97
C HIS A 4 -9.15 -6.49 -9.78
N ASN A 5 -9.65 -7.56 -9.17
CA ASN A 5 -8.85 -8.31 -8.21
C ASN A 5 -7.61 -8.86 -8.92
N GLY A 6 -6.46 -8.83 -8.24
CA GLY A 6 -5.22 -9.34 -8.82
C GLY A 6 -3.96 -8.82 -8.16
N LEU A 7 -2.82 -9.12 -8.78
CA LEU A 7 -1.50 -8.73 -8.30
C LEU A 7 -1.02 -7.48 -9.02
N TYR A 8 -0.59 -6.49 -8.24
CA TYR A 8 -0.20 -5.17 -8.72
C TYR A 8 1.15 -4.74 -8.14
N LYS A 9 1.89 -3.98 -8.96
CA LYS A 9 2.94 -3.09 -8.46
C LYS A 9 2.34 -1.70 -8.30
N LEU A 10 2.43 -1.13 -7.11
CA LEU A 10 1.98 0.24 -6.84
C LEU A 10 3.18 1.18 -6.97
N SER A 11 3.00 2.31 -7.65
CA SER A 11 4.06 3.30 -7.85
C SER A 11 3.57 4.71 -7.54
N THR A 12 4.46 5.55 -7.04
CA THR A 12 4.22 6.98 -6.87
C THR A 12 4.16 7.67 -8.23
N LYS A 13 3.41 8.76 -8.27
CA LYS A 13 3.35 9.68 -9.41
C LYS A 13 4.22 10.91 -9.11
N THR A 14 5.50 10.70 -8.78
CA THR A 14 6.47 11.79 -8.57
C THR A 14 7.06 12.25 -9.90
N ASN A 15 7.37 13.55 -10.01
CA ASN A 15 7.62 14.23 -11.29
C ASN A 15 8.83 13.70 -12.08
N ASP A 16 9.84 13.11 -11.41
CA ASP A 16 11.12 12.81 -12.07
C ASP A 16 11.64 11.38 -11.87
N ASN A 17 11.06 10.59 -10.97
CA ASN A 17 11.40 9.17 -10.79
C ASN A 17 10.18 8.37 -10.35
N ARG A 18 9.94 7.20 -10.97
CA ARG A 18 8.92 6.25 -10.51
C ARG A 18 9.48 5.51 -9.30
N LEU A 19 8.95 5.82 -8.12
CA LEU A 19 9.19 5.03 -6.92
C LEU A 19 8.07 4.02 -6.76
N TYR A 20 8.38 2.86 -6.21
CA TYR A 20 7.46 1.76 -6.02
C TYR A 20 7.23 1.52 -4.53
N VAL A 21 6.02 1.10 -4.20
CA VAL A 21 5.66 0.68 -2.85
C VAL A 21 6.51 -0.54 -2.49
N GLY A 22 7.16 -0.45 -1.34
CA GLY A 22 8.01 -1.47 -0.74
C GLY A 22 7.90 -1.45 0.78
N LEU A 23 8.70 -2.28 1.44
CA LEU A 23 8.75 -2.38 2.89
C LEU A 23 10.11 -1.90 3.40
N SER A 24 10.14 -1.26 4.58
CA SER A 24 11.40 -0.84 5.21
C SER A 24 12.30 -2.02 5.61
N ARG A 25 11.72 -3.21 5.77
CA ARG A 25 12.40 -4.46 6.09
C ARG A 25 11.49 -5.65 5.76
N ASP A 26 12.10 -6.83 5.68
CA ASP A 26 11.35 -8.07 5.52
C ASP A 26 10.52 -8.41 6.78
N PRO A 27 9.24 -8.80 6.61
CA PRO A 27 8.42 -9.28 7.70
C PRO A 27 8.96 -10.56 8.32
N LYS A 28 9.05 -10.58 9.65
CA LYS A 28 9.34 -11.78 10.43
C LYS A 28 8.24 -11.97 11.48
N PRO A 29 7.86 -13.21 11.83
CA PRO A 29 6.77 -13.45 12.79
C PRO A 29 6.91 -12.71 14.13
N SER A 30 8.14 -12.41 14.56
CA SER A 30 8.43 -11.74 15.83
C SER A 30 8.36 -10.20 15.79
N ASN A 31 8.09 -9.55 14.64
CA ASN A 31 8.26 -8.10 14.49
C ASN A 31 7.05 -7.33 13.90
N VAL A 32 5.86 -7.93 13.90
CA VAL A 32 4.64 -7.37 13.27
C VAL A 32 3.69 -6.62 14.22
N ASN A 33 3.90 -6.69 15.54
CA ASN A 33 2.97 -6.10 16.53
C ASN A 33 2.80 -4.56 16.43
N GLY A 34 3.72 -3.85 15.77
CA GLY A 34 3.61 -2.41 15.49
C GLY A 34 3.44 -2.09 13.99
N GLY A 35 3.24 -3.11 13.16
CA GLY A 35 3.33 -2.99 11.70
C GLY A 35 4.77 -2.81 11.20
N ILE A 36 4.92 -2.94 9.88
CA ILE A 36 6.18 -2.71 9.17
C ILE A 36 5.97 -1.51 8.26
N GLU A 37 6.79 -0.49 8.41
CA GLU A 37 6.68 0.72 7.60
C GLU A 37 6.68 0.42 6.10
N VAL A 38 5.71 1.02 5.40
CA VAL A 38 5.61 1.01 3.95
C VAL A 38 6.35 2.23 3.41
N LEU A 39 7.27 1.99 2.48
CA LEU A 39 8.11 3.03 1.88
C LEU A 39 7.88 3.12 0.37
N ALA A 40 8.31 4.24 -0.22
CA ALA A 40 8.44 4.40 -1.66
C ALA A 40 9.92 4.36 -2.05
N GLY A 41 10.34 3.32 -2.80
CA GLY A 41 11.73 3.06 -3.14
C GLY A 41 11.95 2.75 -4.63
N PRO A 42 13.18 2.42 -5.06
CA PRO A 42 13.44 1.94 -6.42
C PRO A 42 12.70 0.61 -6.68
N GLU A 43 12.53 0.25 -7.96
CA GLU A 43 11.84 -0.99 -8.34
C GLU A 43 12.45 -2.25 -7.71
N SER A 44 13.76 -2.26 -7.44
CA SER A 44 14.45 -3.37 -6.77
C SER A 44 14.00 -3.62 -5.33
N GLN A 45 13.28 -2.68 -4.71
CA GLN A 45 12.73 -2.78 -3.35
C GLN A 45 11.20 -2.93 -3.35
N THR A 46 10.58 -3.11 -4.53
CA THR A 46 9.11 -3.19 -4.62
C THR A 46 8.55 -4.46 -4.00
N THR A 47 7.39 -4.33 -3.38
CA THR A 47 6.55 -5.47 -3.00
C THR A 47 5.38 -5.64 -3.95
N ILE A 48 4.91 -6.88 -4.10
CA ILE A 48 3.71 -7.19 -4.89
C ILE A 48 2.49 -7.14 -3.97
N VAL A 49 1.50 -6.36 -4.38
CA VAL A 49 0.26 -6.14 -3.64
C VAL A 49 -0.87 -6.89 -4.33
N GLU A 50 -1.54 -7.75 -3.58
CA GLU A 50 -2.80 -8.36 -3.96
C GLU A 50 -3.94 -7.40 -3.62
N VAL A 51 -4.65 -6.95 -4.65
CA VAL A 51 -5.85 -6.13 -4.51
C VAL A 51 -7.05 -7.05 -4.44
N ARG A 52 -7.83 -6.96 -3.36
CA ARG A 52 -9.04 -7.74 -3.13
C ARG A 52 -10.23 -6.81 -2.93
N ASN A 53 -11.20 -6.86 -3.82
CA ASN A 53 -12.48 -6.20 -3.62
C ASN A 53 -13.25 -6.88 -2.49
N ILE A 54 -13.71 -6.09 -1.51
CA ILE A 54 -14.47 -6.59 -0.35
C ILE A 54 -15.94 -6.17 -0.39
N ASP A 55 -16.23 -4.99 -0.95
CA ASP A 55 -17.58 -4.50 -1.18
C ASP A 55 -17.55 -3.39 -2.23
N ALA A 56 -18.37 -3.45 -3.27
CA ALA A 56 -18.51 -2.44 -4.32
C ALA A 56 -17.19 -1.76 -4.77
N ASN A 57 -16.83 -0.64 -4.14
CA ASN A 57 -15.64 0.19 -4.41
C ASN A 57 -14.59 0.19 -3.27
N LEU A 58 -14.76 -0.64 -2.25
CA LEU A 58 -13.83 -0.88 -1.15
C LEU A 58 -12.95 -2.09 -1.44
N TYR A 59 -11.67 -1.95 -1.10
CA TYR A 59 -10.65 -2.94 -1.36
C TYR A 59 -9.75 -3.11 -0.14
N GLU A 60 -9.29 -4.34 0.07
CA GLU A 60 -8.11 -4.60 0.89
C GLU A 60 -6.88 -4.77 -0.01
N LEU A 61 -5.74 -4.35 0.52
CA LEU A 61 -4.45 -4.46 -0.14
C LEU A 61 -3.56 -5.39 0.68
N HIS A 62 -3.32 -6.61 0.21
CA HIS A 62 -2.54 -7.63 0.92
C HIS A 62 -1.15 -7.80 0.31
N LEU A 63 -0.16 -8.10 1.14
CA LEU A 63 1.18 -8.44 0.66
C LEU A 63 1.19 -9.86 0.11
N TRP A 64 1.49 -10.03 -1.18
CA TRP A 64 1.43 -11.34 -1.85
C TRP A 64 2.39 -12.37 -1.23
N TYR A 65 3.65 -11.98 -0.99
CA TYR A 65 4.67 -12.87 -0.44
C TYR A 65 4.63 -13.02 1.09
N HIS A 66 3.76 -12.27 1.77
CA HIS A 66 3.70 -12.23 3.23
C HIS A 66 2.25 -12.43 3.69
N SER A 67 1.79 -13.67 3.55
CA SER A 67 0.42 -14.09 3.88
C SER A 67 0.02 -13.64 5.28
N GLY A 68 -1.07 -12.88 5.38
CA GLY A 68 -1.60 -12.37 6.65
C GLY A 68 -1.22 -10.92 6.96
N LEU A 69 -0.43 -10.25 6.11
CA LEU A 69 -0.20 -8.81 6.21
C LEU A 69 -0.88 -8.08 5.06
N GLY A 70 -1.54 -6.96 5.40
CA GLY A 70 -2.05 -6.00 4.44
C GLY A 70 -1.67 -4.57 4.80
N ILE A 71 -1.94 -3.67 3.87
CA ILE A 71 -1.62 -2.25 3.99
C ILE A 71 -2.71 -1.58 4.83
N GLY A 72 -2.28 -0.90 5.88
CA GLY A 72 -3.13 -0.09 6.74
C GLY A 72 -2.37 1.05 7.39
N TYR A 73 -2.92 1.59 8.46
CA TYR A 73 -2.28 2.64 9.26
C TYR A 73 -1.77 2.09 10.58
N SER A 74 -0.67 2.66 11.08
CA SER A 74 -0.22 2.40 12.45
C SER A 74 -1.29 2.89 13.43
N THR A 75 -1.69 2.03 14.37
CA THR A 75 -2.68 2.35 15.41
C THR A 75 -2.06 2.96 16.67
N VAL A 76 -0.74 3.18 16.67
CA VAL A 76 0.00 3.72 17.83
C VAL A 76 0.11 5.24 17.71
N GLU A 77 -0.78 5.92 18.43
CA GLU A 77 -0.77 7.33 18.89
C GLU A 77 -0.82 8.47 17.84
N SER A 78 -1.87 9.31 18.01
CA SER A 78 -2.11 10.62 17.39
C SER A 78 -2.35 10.65 15.87
N LEU A 79 -3.59 10.98 15.50
CA LEU A 79 -4.10 11.18 14.12
C LEU A 79 -3.33 12.21 13.27
N ILE A 80 -2.30 12.86 13.81
CA ILE A 80 -1.56 13.92 13.14
C ILE A 80 -0.45 13.37 12.23
N ASP A 81 0.04 12.14 12.46
CA ASP A 81 1.11 11.51 11.64
C ASP A 81 0.84 10.01 11.42
N SER A 82 -0.34 9.65 10.90
CA SER A 82 -0.67 8.25 10.61
C SER A 82 0.24 7.68 9.51
N GLN A 83 1.23 6.88 9.91
CA GLN A 83 2.15 6.20 9.00
C GLN A 83 1.46 4.99 8.35
N VAL A 84 1.66 4.83 7.04
CA VAL A 84 1.22 3.64 6.30
C VAL A 84 2.15 2.47 6.63
N VAL A 85 1.57 1.35 7.06
CA VAL A 85 2.29 0.16 7.50
C VAL A 85 1.68 -1.10 6.90
N ALA A 86 2.49 -2.14 6.76
CA ALA A 86 2.04 -3.51 6.58
C ALA A 86 1.74 -4.12 7.95
N THR A 87 0.51 -4.56 8.15
CA THR A 87 -0.03 -4.99 9.45
C THR A 87 -1.00 -6.15 9.26
N SER A 88 -1.25 -6.93 10.32
CA SER A 88 -2.26 -7.99 10.29
C SER A 88 -3.70 -7.46 10.24
N ASN A 89 -3.88 -6.18 10.59
CA ASN A 89 -5.18 -5.50 10.56
C ASN A 89 -5.22 -4.54 9.37
N ALA A 90 -5.33 -5.10 8.16
CA ALA A 90 -5.37 -4.33 6.93
C ALA A 90 -6.52 -3.30 6.97
N SER A 91 -6.30 -2.13 6.36
CA SER A 91 -7.36 -1.13 6.22
C SER A 91 -8.15 -1.35 4.94
N GLU A 92 -9.38 -0.87 4.94
CA GLU A 92 -10.22 -0.79 3.75
C GLU A 92 -9.90 0.48 2.98
N TRP A 93 -9.76 0.36 1.67
CA TRP A 93 -9.35 1.43 0.78
C TRP A 93 -10.41 1.68 -0.28
N LEU A 94 -10.83 2.93 -0.42
CA LEU A 94 -11.50 3.41 -1.61
C LEU A 94 -10.46 3.70 -2.70
N ILE A 95 -10.54 3.02 -3.84
CA ILE A 95 -9.62 3.26 -4.97
C ILE A 95 -10.36 3.94 -6.12
N GLU A 96 -9.88 5.12 -6.50
CA GLU A 96 -10.48 5.95 -7.54
C GLU A 96 -9.54 6.14 -8.73
N GLN A 97 -10.13 6.36 -9.91
CA GLN A 97 -9.36 6.74 -11.07
C GLN A 97 -8.91 8.20 -10.92
N GLY A 98 -7.62 8.42 -10.69
CA GLY A 98 -7.08 9.78 -10.69
C GLY A 98 -7.22 10.43 -12.07
N SER A 99 -7.78 11.64 -12.14
CA SER A 99 -7.75 12.46 -13.35
C SER A 99 -6.33 13.00 -13.57
N ARG A 100 -5.81 12.86 -14.79
CA ARG A 100 -4.59 13.58 -15.20
C ARG A 100 -4.96 15.05 -15.32
N PHE A 101 -4.74 15.87 -14.28
CA PHE A 101 -4.54 17.29 -14.51
C PHE A 101 -3.23 17.46 -15.28
N SER A 102 -3.31 17.44 -16.61
CA SER A 102 -2.29 18.02 -17.45
C SER A 102 -2.24 19.50 -17.10
N ARG A 103 -1.13 19.96 -16.49
CA ARG A 103 -0.83 21.40 -16.47
C ARG A 103 -0.79 21.85 -17.93
N TYR A 104 -1.81 22.58 -18.36
CA TYR A 104 -1.73 23.33 -19.59
C TYR A 104 -0.66 24.42 -19.39
N LYS A 105 0.20 24.55 -20.40
CA LYS A 105 1.23 25.58 -20.51
C LYS A 105 0.63 26.98 -20.46
#